data_AF-A0A8T3LKN8-F1
#
_entry.id   AF-A0A8T3LKN8-F1
#
_cell.length_a   1.000
_cell.length_b   1.000
_cell.length_c   1.000
_cell.angle_alpha   90.00
_cell.angle_beta   90.00
_cell.angle_gamma   90.00
#
_symmetry.space_group_name_H-M   'P 1'
#
loop_
_entity.id
_entity.type
_entity.pdbx_description
1 polymer ?
#
loop_
_entity_poly.entity_id
_entity_poly.type
_entity_poly.pdbx_seq_one_letter_code
_entity_poly.pdbx_strand_id
1 'polypeptide(L)'
;MRHMRALYNFAIEQGLLEQFINPFQKTSLRESRKKKKTLTREQILASRKVLNQFIEREKMQRGYRSPLYPAWFWLTVVETFNYTAIRLNQLIHLRVRDIDLVHDTLFIQIE
;
A
#
# COMPACT_ATOMS: atom_id res chain seq x y z
N MET A 1 2.04 -15.35 19.45
CA MET A 1 1.17 -15.34 20.65
C MET A 1 -0.26 -14.87 20.40
N ARG A 2 -0.52 -13.82 19.58
CA ARG A 2 -1.90 -13.36 19.31
C ARG A 2 -2.80 -14.41 18.66
N HIS A 3 -2.29 -15.14 17.67
CA HIS A 3 -3.05 -16.20 16.99
C HIS A 3 -3.42 -17.34 17.93
N MET A 4 -2.49 -17.81 18.77
CA MET A 4 -2.77 -18.85 19.78
C MET A 4 -3.80 -18.39 20.81
N ARG A 5 -3.71 -17.13 21.26
CA ARG A 5 -4.73 -16.56 22.14
C ARG A 5 -6.11 -16.54 21.47
N ALA A 6 -6.20 -16.16 20.20
CA ALA A 6 -7.48 -16.14 19.47
C ALA A 6 -8.08 -17.55 19.32
N LEU A 7 -7.26 -18.54 18.93
CA LEU A 7 -7.71 -19.93 18.80
C LEU A 7 -8.20 -20.52 20.13
N TYR A 8 -7.47 -20.27 21.23
CA TYR A 8 -7.89 -20.75 22.54
C TYR A 8 -9.13 -20.03 23.05
N ASN A 9 -9.28 -18.72 22.78
CA ASN A 9 -10.53 -18.03 23.13
C ASN A 9 -11.72 -18.66 22.39
N PHE A 10 -11.59 -18.89 21.08
CA PHE A 10 -12.63 -19.55 20.30
C PHE A 10 -12.94 -20.96 20.83
N ALA A 11 -11.92 -21.78 21.06
CA ALA A 11 -12.11 -23.15 21.50
C ALA A 11 -12.74 -23.25 22.91
N ILE A 12 -12.40 -22.34 23.83
CA ILE A 12 -13.02 -22.24 25.15
C ILE A 12 -14.48 -21.77 25.03
N GLU A 13 -14.76 -20.75 24.20
CA GLU A 13 -16.11 -20.24 23.96
C GLU A 13 -17.04 -21.30 23.35
N GLN A 14 -16.50 -22.17 22.48
CA GLN A 14 -17.24 -23.27 21.86
C GLN A 14 -17.28 -24.54 22.73
N GLY A 15 -16.69 -24.53 23.94
CA GLY A 15 -16.64 -25.69 24.82
C GLY A 15 -15.83 -26.88 24.28
N LEU A 16 -14.92 -26.62 23.32
CA LEU A 16 -14.05 -27.63 22.72
C LEU A 16 -12.87 -28.01 23.60
N LEU A 17 -12.64 -27.25 24.68
CA LEU A 17 -11.57 -27.47 25.63
C LEU A 17 -12.15 -27.52 27.05
N GLU A 18 -11.64 -28.43 27.88
CA GLU A 18 -12.03 -28.57 29.29
C GLU A 18 -11.55 -27.39 30.16
N GLN A 19 -10.56 -26.66 29.68
CA GLN A 19 -9.99 -25.50 30.35
C GLN A 19 -10.84 -24.24 30.14
N PHE A 20 -11.11 -23.51 31.22
CA PHE A 20 -11.91 -22.26 31.17
C PHE A 20 -11.07 -20.99 31.05
N ILE A 21 -9.74 -21.10 31.16
CA ILE A 21 -8.81 -19.97 31.17
C ILE A 21 -7.84 -20.11 30.01
N ASN A 22 -7.64 -19.02 29.27
CA ASN A 22 -6.70 -19.00 28.15
C ASN A 22 -5.25 -18.88 28.67
N PRO A 23 -4.36 -19.85 28.39
CA PRO A 23 -2.97 -19.84 28.86
C PRO A 23 -2.16 -18.70 28.25
N PHE A 24 -2.65 -18.08 27.17
CA PHE A 24 -2.00 -16.98 26.46
C PHE A 24 -2.54 -15.59 26.83
N GLN A 25 -3.43 -15.47 27.82
CA GLN A 25 -4.06 -14.20 28.17
C GLN A 25 -3.05 -13.12 28.62
N LYS A 26 -2.00 -13.51 29.35
CA LYS A 26 -0.95 -12.63 29.87
C LYS A 26 0.41 -12.78 29.18
N THR A 27 0.48 -13.51 28.06
CA THR A 27 1.74 -13.82 27.37
C THR A 27 2.04 -12.88 26.20
N SER A 28 1.38 -11.72 26.14
CA SER A 28 1.57 -10.78 25.04
C SER A 28 2.92 -10.07 25.16
N LEU A 29 3.88 -10.49 24.35
CA LEU A 29 5.12 -9.76 24.14
C LEU A 29 4.85 -8.52 23.26
N ARG A 30 5.43 -7.39 23.64
CA ARG A 30 5.40 -6.18 22.82
C ARG A 30 6.35 -6.39 21.64
N GLU A 31 5.81 -6.49 20.43
CA GLU A 31 6.62 -6.55 19.21
C GLU A 31 7.53 -5.32 19.12
N SER A 32 8.76 -5.52 18.62
CA SER A 32 9.67 -4.42 18.36
C SER A 32 9.04 -3.47 17.33
N ARG A 33 9.08 -2.17 17.61
CA ARG A 33 8.55 -1.16 16.68
C ARG A 33 9.45 -1.12 15.45
N LYS A 34 9.02 -1.77 14.36
CA LYS A 34 9.67 -1.62 13.06
C LYS A 34 9.59 -0.15 12.63
N LYS A 35 10.68 0.39 12.07
CA LYS A 35 10.67 1.73 11.48
C LYS A 35 9.63 1.78 10.36
N LYS A 36 8.82 2.83 10.35
CA LYS A 36 7.89 3.07 9.24
C LYS A 36 8.69 3.31 7.97
N LYS A 37 8.35 2.62 6.88
CA LYS A 37 8.94 2.83 5.56
C LYS A 37 8.28 4.06 4.92
N THR A 38 8.54 5.25 5.47
CA THR A 38 8.01 6.51 4.95
C THR A 38 9.11 7.19 4.14
N LEU A 39 8.79 7.68 2.94
CA LEU A 39 9.71 8.47 2.13
C LEU A 39 9.73 9.91 2.62
N THR A 40 10.91 10.52 2.66
CA THR A 40 11.04 11.96 2.91
C THR A 40 10.61 12.75 1.66
N ARG A 41 10.28 14.03 1.85
CA ARG A 41 9.95 14.93 0.73
C ARG A 41 11.05 14.98 -0.32
N GLU A 42 12.31 14.99 0.11
CA GLU A 42 13.48 14.97 -0.79
C GLU A 42 13.55 13.69 -1.61
N GLN A 43 13.27 12.53 -1.01
CA GLN A 43 13.23 11.25 -1.72
C GLN A 43 12.10 11.21 -2.77
N ILE A 44 10.95 11.81 -2.46
CA ILE A 44 9.83 11.94 -3.42
C ILE A 44 10.21 12.86 -4.59
N LEU A 45 10.86 14.00 -4.31
CA LEU A 45 11.32 14.91 -5.37
C LEU A 45 12.40 14.26 -6.24
N ALA A 46 13.31 13.50 -5.64
CA ALA A 46 14.33 12.75 -6.36
C ALA A 46 13.72 11.68 -7.28
N SER A 47 12.74 10.90 -6.80
CA SER A 47 12.08 9.87 -7.62
C SER A 47 11.33 10.49 -8.81
N ARG A 48 10.62 11.61 -8.59
CA ARG A 48 9.97 12.38 -9.65
C ARG A 48 10.96 12.84 -10.72
N LYS A 49 12.13 13.36 -10.31
CA LYS A 49 13.20 13.79 -11.23
C LYS A 49 13.71 12.64 -12.09
N VAL A 50 13.95 11.46 -11.50
CA VAL A 50 14.41 10.27 -12.24
C VAL A 50 13.37 9.82 -13.26
N LEU A 51 12.09 9.75 -12.88
CA LEU A 51 11.01 9.36 -13.79
C LEU A 51 10.89 10.34 -14.96
N ASN A 52 10.96 11.65 -14.71
CA ASN A 52 10.96 12.66 -15.79
C ASN A 52 12.14 12.48 -16.75
N GLN A 53 13.34 12.16 -16.26
CA GLN A 53 14.49 11.88 -17.13
C GLN A 53 14.25 10.65 -18.01
N PHE A 54 13.61 9.61 -17.49
CA PHE A 54 13.25 8.44 -18.29
C PHE A 54 12.20 8.77 -19.35
N ILE A 55 11.17 9.54 -19.00
CA ILE A 55 10.14 10.01 -19.95
C ILE A 55 10.79 10.76 -21.12
N GLU A 56 11.70 11.69 -20.84
CA GLU A 56 12.35 12.46 -21.89
C GLU A 56 13.25 11.60 -22.78
N ARG A 57 13.98 10.63 -22.21
CA ARG A 57 14.78 9.69 -23.00
C ARG A 57 13.92 8.79 -23.89
N GLU A 58 12.79 8.29 -23.37
CA GLU A 58 11.82 7.48 -24.13
C GLU A 58 11.24 8.25 -25.32
N LYS A 59 11.02 9.57 -25.18
CA LYS A 59 10.55 10.42 -26.28
C LYS A 59 11.65 10.73 -27.30
N MET A 60 12.86 11.03 -26.85
CA MET A 60 13.96 11.46 -27.71
C MET A 60 14.60 10.31 -28.50
N GLN A 61 14.62 9.10 -27.95
CA GLN A 61 15.31 7.95 -28.54
C GLN A 61 14.32 6.91 -29.02
N ARG A 62 14.13 6.83 -30.35
CA ARG A 62 13.27 5.82 -30.96
C ARG A 62 13.78 4.41 -30.63
N GLY A 63 12.95 3.61 -29.97
CA GLY A 63 13.28 2.24 -29.57
C GLY A 63 13.96 2.11 -28.21
N TYR A 64 14.28 3.21 -27.52
CA TYR A 64 14.72 3.16 -26.13
C TYR A 64 13.56 2.78 -25.21
N ARG A 65 13.81 1.85 -24.30
CA ARG A 65 12.90 1.48 -23.21
C ARG A 65 13.63 1.71 -21.90
N SER A 66 13.10 2.61 -21.06
CA SER A 66 13.67 2.81 -19.73
C SER A 66 13.46 1.56 -18.85
N PRO A 67 14.19 1.43 -17.73
CA PRO A 67 13.95 0.37 -16.76
C PRO A 67 12.52 0.35 -16.19
N LEU A 68 11.81 1.48 -16.26
CA LEU A 68 10.44 1.66 -15.82
C LEU A 68 9.52 1.98 -17.01
N TYR A 69 9.73 1.34 -18.16
CA TYR A 69 8.91 1.60 -19.34
C TYR A 69 7.45 1.13 -19.13
N PRO A 70 6.43 1.94 -19.47
CA PRO A 70 6.53 3.34 -19.85
C PRO A 70 6.66 4.26 -18.61
N ALA A 71 7.66 5.15 -18.61
CA ALA A 71 7.99 5.92 -17.40
C ALA A 71 6.87 6.89 -16.98
N TRP A 72 6.09 7.40 -17.94
CA TRP A 72 4.97 8.30 -17.67
C TRP A 72 3.89 7.63 -16.80
N PHE A 73 3.64 6.34 -17.00
CA PHE A 73 2.63 5.60 -16.25
C PHE A 73 3.02 5.52 -14.78
N TRP A 74 4.28 5.19 -14.50
CA TRP A 74 4.78 5.09 -13.13
C TRP A 74 4.85 6.44 -12.44
N LEU A 75 5.12 7.53 -13.18
CA LEU A 75 5.00 8.88 -12.65
C LEU A 75 3.56 9.16 -12.21
N THR A 76 2.56 8.87 -13.05
CA THR A 76 1.15 9.02 -12.69
C THR A 76 0.78 8.21 -11.45
N VAL A 77 1.24 6.96 -11.35
CA VAL A 77 1.00 6.09 -10.18
C VAL A 77 1.61 6.69 -8.90
N VAL A 78 2.87 7.15 -8.95
CA VAL A 78 3.56 7.76 -7.81
C VAL A 78 2.85 9.05 -7.37
N GLU A 79 2.47 9.91 -8.31
CA GLU A 79 1.72 11.13 -7.98
C GLU A 79 0.36 10.81 -7.36
N THR A 80 -0.36 9.81 -7.90
CA THR A 80 -1.65 9.38 -7.34
C THR A 80 -1.49 8.96 -5.87
N PHE A 81 -0.47 8.15 -5.54
CA PHE A 81 -0.17 7.80 -4.15
C PHE A 81 0.18 9.02 -3.29
N ASN A 82 0.98 9.95 -3.81
CA ASN A 82 1.42 11.13 -3.06
C ASN A 82 0.28 12.10 -2.74
N TYR A 83 -0.67 12.29 -3.66
CA TYR A 83 -1.77 13.25 -3.50
C TYR A 83 -2.99 12.67 -2.78
N THR A 84 -3.29 11.38 -2.96
CA THR A 84 -4.53 10.78 -2.43
C THR A 84 -4.31 9.88 -1.23
N ALA A 85 -3.06 9.43 -0.99
CA ALA A 85 -2.74 8.39 -0.01
C ALA A 85 -3.62 7.12 -0.14
N ILE A 86 -4.12 6.84 -1.35
CA ILE A 86 -4.93 5.66 -1.67
C ILE A 86 -4.18 4.37 -1.32
N ARG A 87 -4.89 3.36 -0.83
CA ARG A 87 -4.28 2.04 -0.58
C ARG A 87 -3.99 1.35 -1.91
N LEU A 88 -2.95 0.51 -1.94
CA LEU A 88 -2.58 -0.26 -3.14
C LEU A 88 -3.78 -1.05 -3.72
N ASN A 89 -4.52 -1.78 -2.86
CA ASN A 89 -5.69 -2.54 -3.30
C ASN A 89 -6.80 -1.66 -3.89
N GLN A 90 -6.94 -0.42 -3.41
CA GLN A 90 -7.91 0.50 -3.97
C GLN A 90 -7.46 1.05 -5.33
N LEU A 91 -6.15 1.31 -5.49
CA LEU A 91 -5.59 1.77 -6.77
C LEU A 91 -5.70 0.71 -7.87
N ILE A 92 -5.42 -0.56 -7.56
CA ILE A 92 -5.49 -1.64 -8.57
C ILE A 92 -6.92 -1.94 -9.04
N HIS A 93 -7.93 -1.62 -8.23
CA HIS A 93 -9.34 -1.81 -8.57
C HIS A 93 -10.02 -0.55 -9.13
N LEU A 94 -9.26 0.54 -9.30
CA LEU A 94 -9.77 1.80 -9.85
C LEU A 94 -10.23 1.60 -11.29
N ARG A 95 -11.44 2.09 -11.61
CA ARG A 95 -12.02 2.04 -12.96
C ARG A 95 -12.11 3.43 -13.55
N VAL A 96 -12.24 3.51 -14.88
CA VAL A 96 -12.40 4.79 -15.59
C VAL A 96 -13.59 5.60 -15.08
N ARG A 97 -14.70 4.93 -14.69
CA ARG A 97 -15.90 5.58 -14.13
C ARG A 97 -15.67 6.27 -12.79
N ASP A 98 -14.59 5.92 -12.09
CA ASP A 98 -14.27 6.43 -10.76
C ASP A 98 -13.41 7.71 -10.83
N ILE A 99 -13.04 8.13 -12.05
CA ILE A 99 -12.19 9.29 -12.31
C ILE A 99 -13.05 10.38 -12.94
N ASP A 100 -13.19 11.49 -12.23
CA ASP A 100 -13.80 12.70 -12.77
C ASP A 100 -12.73 13.76 -13.00
N LEU A 101 -12.37 13.95 -14.26
CA LEU A 101 -11.37 14.93 -14.69
C LEU A 101 -11.92 16.36 -14.79
N VAL A 102 -13.25 16.56 -14.71
CA VAL A 102 -13.85 17.90 -14.72
C VAL A 102 -13.71 18.55 -13.34
N HIS A 103 -13.87 17.74 -12.29
CA HIS A 103 -13.79 18.20 -10.90
C HIS A 103 -12.48 17.80 -10.21
N ASP A 104 -11.53 17.18 -10.93
CA ASP A 104 -10.28 16.66 -10.39
C ASP A 104 -10.48 15.72 -9.18
N THR A 105 -11.53 14.90 -9.22
CA THR A 105 -11.91 14.00 -8.11
C THR A 105 -11.76 12.53 -8.46
N LEU A 106 -11.28 11.76 -7.47
CA LEU A 106 -11.18 10.30 -7.52
C LEU A 106 -12.16 9.68 -6.52
N PHE A 107 -13.09 8.87 -7.01
CA PHE A 107 -14.06 8.14 -6.19
C PHE A 107 -13.48 6.79 -5.77
N ILE A 108 -13.14 6.67 -4.49
CA ILE A 108 -12.51 5.45 -3.97
C ILE A 108 -13.59 4.59 -3.31
N GLN A 109 -13.75 3.35 -3.77
CA GLN A 109 -14.65 2.40 -3.10
C GLN A 109 -14.06 1.94 -1.76
N ILE A 110 -14.93 1.86 -0.75
CA ILE A 110 -14.61 1.29 0.55
C ILE A 110 -14.94 -0.20 0.45
N GLU A 111 -13.90 -1.03 0.33
CA GLU A 111 -14.00 -2.48 0.58
C GLU A 111 -14.06 -2.77 2.08
#